data_AF-A0A653DG02-F1
#
_entry.id   AF-A0A653DG02-F1
#
_cell.length_a   1.000
_cell.length_b   1.000
_cell.length_c   1.000
_cell.angle_alpha   90.00
_cell.angle_beta   90.00
_cell.angle_gamma   90.00
#
_symmetry.space_group_name_H-M   'P 1'
#
loop_
_entity.id
_entity.type
_entity.pdbx_description
1 polymer ?
#
loop_
_entity_poly.entity_id
_entity_poly.type
_entity_poly.pdbx_seq_one_letter_code
_entity_poly.pdbx_strand_id
1 'polypeptide(L)'
;MGRNVQYSPELRKFALTLNFCSPKAYNYVRDVFDTCLPHSKTIAKWFQNVDAEPGFTKESINTLRNKVQSSDRPIIDEYDELITGDSITCEETQIIDTPDGPVQLVKVRIPNENGEEEEAWVKIVPE
;
A
#
# COMPACT_ATOMS: atom_id res chain seq x y z
N MET A 1 -5.01 -37.50 -7.41
CA MET A 1 -3.60 -37.13 -7.65
C MET A 1 -3.55 -35.66 -8.07
N GLY A 2 -2.92 -34.78 -7.30
CA GLY A 2 -2.78 -33.37 -7.68
C GLY A 2 -1.67 -33.21 -8.72
N ARG A 3 -1.94 -32.56 -9.85
CA ARG A 3 -0.92 -32.22 -10.84
C ARG A 3 0.09 -31.25 -10.21
N ASN A 4 1.37 -31.61 -10.21
CA ASN A 4 2.45 -30.70 -9.85
C ASN A 4 2.67 -29.73 -11.02
N VAL A 5 1.91 -28.63 -11.03
CA VAL A 5 2.04 -27.59 -12.05
C VAL A 5 3.23 -26.71 -11.67
N GLN A 6 4.25 -26.70 -12.53
CA GLN A 6 5.38 -25.79 -12.42
C GLN A 6 4.99 -24.45 -13.05
N TYR A 7 5.18 -23.36 -12.31
CA TYR A 7 4.91 -21.99 -12.78
C TYR A 7 6.22 -21.30 -13.10
N SER A 8 6.26 -20.53 -14.19
CA SER A 8 7.45 -19.76 -14.52
C SER A 8 7.74 -18.70 -13.45
N PRO A 9 9.02 -18.28 -13.28
CA PRO A 9 9.38 -17.22 -12.34
C PRO A 9 8.62 -15.91 -12.60
N GLU A 10 8.39 -15.57 -13.87
CA GLU A 10 7.69 -14.36 -14.29
C GLU A 10 6.21 -14.42 -13.90
N LEU A 11 5.56 -15.56 -14.13
CA LEU A 11 4.17 -15.79 -13.76
C LEU A 11 4.00 -15.79 -12.24
N ARG A 12 4.95 -16.39 -11.51
CA ARG A 12 4.98 -16.33 -10.04
C ARG A 12 5.13 -14.89 -9.55
N LYS A 13 6.04 -14.11 -10.13
CA LYS A 13 6.23 -12.69 -9.78
C LYS A 13 4.96 -11.89 -10.05
N PHE A 14 4.37 -12.02 -11.24
CA PHE A 14 3.11 -11.37 -11.59
C PHE A 14 1.99 -11.69 -10.61
N ALA A 15 1.77 -12.98 -10.33
CA ALA A 15 0.71 -13.43 -9.43
C ALA A 15 0.90 -12.94 -7.99
N LEU A 16 2.14 -12.96 -7.47
CA LEU A 16 2.46 -12.45 -6.13
C LEU A 16 2.26 -10.93 -6.05
N THR A 17 2.76 -10.18 -7.02
CA THR A 17 2.62 -8.71 -7.06
C THR A 17 1.15 -8.31 -7.14
N LEU A 18 0.37 -8.90 -8.04
CA LEU A 18 -1.05 -8.56 -8.18
C LEU A 18 -1.84 -8.90 -6.92
N ASN A 19 -1.61 -10.09 -6.33
CA ASN A 19 -2.27 -10.49 -5.10
C ASN A 19 -1.86 -9.64 -3.89
N PHE A 20 -0.61 -9.16 -3.84
CA PHE A 20 -0.13 -8.25 -2.80
C PHE A 20 -0.82 -6.88 -2.90
N CYS A 21 -0.96 -6.32 -4.11
CA CYS A 21 -1.64 -5.04 -4.31
C CYS A 21 -3.15 -5.13 -4.07
N SER A 22 -3.81 -6.18 -4.58
CA SER A 22 -5.25 -6.39 -4.38
C SER A 22 -5.64 -7.86 -4.60
N PRO A 23 -5.97 -8.60 -3.52
CA PRO A 23 -6.48 -9.97 -3.65
C PRO A 23 -7.77 -10.05 -4.48
N LYS A 24 -8.61 -9.01 -4.45
CA LYS A 24 -9.83 -8.92 -5.26
C LYS A 24 -9.51 -8.83 -6.75
N ALA A 25 -8.55 -7.98 -7.13
CA ALA A 25 -8.11 -7.87 -8.52
C ALA A 25 -7.49 -9.19 -9.00
N TYR A 26 -6.70 -9.85 -8.16
CA TYR A 26 -6.14 -11.17 -8.47
C TYR A 26 -7.23 -12.20 -8.76
N ASN A 27 -8.26 -12.29 -7.90
CA ASN A 27 -9.37 -13.22 -8.10
C ASN A 27 -10.15 -12.92 -9.38
N TYR A 28 -10.40 -11.64 -9.69
CA TYR A 28 -11.05 -11.26 -10.94
C TYR A 28 -10.25 -11.71 -12.17
N VAL A 29 -8.94 -11.42 -12.21
CA VAL A 29 -8.07 -11.84 -13.32
C VAL A 29 -8.01 -13.38 -13.39
N ARG A 30 -7.98 -14.06 -12.24
CA ARG A 30 -8.07 -15.51 -12.18
C ARG A 30 -9.38 -16.05 -12.76
N ASP A 31 -10.52 -15.41 -12.49
CA ASP A 31 -11.81 -15.85 -13.03
C ASP A 31 -11.89 -15.63 -14.55
N VAL A 32 -11.27 -14.56 -15.06
CA VAL A 32 -11.23 -14.25 -16.49
C VAL A 32 -10.28 -15.17 -17.27
N PHE A 33 -9.12 -15.51 -16.69
CA PHE A 33 -8.06 -16.30 -17.35
C PHE A 33 -7.95 -17.76 -16.82
N ASP A 34 -8.86 -18.16 -15.94
CA ASP A 34 -9.07 -19.49 -15.35
C ASP A 34 -7.76 -20.23 -14.95
N THR A 35 -7.45 -21.34 -15.61
CA THR A 35 -6.34 -22.25 -15.28
C THR A 35 -4.95 -21.70 -15.59
N CYS A 36 -4.84 -20.53 -16.23
CA CYS A 36 -3.55 -19.90 -16.51
C CYS A 36 -2.88 -19.35 -15.24
N LEU A 37 -3.66 -19.04 -14.20
CA LEU A 37 -3.17 -18.45 -12.97
C LEU A 37 -3.07 -19.48 -11.84
N PRO A 38 -2.11 -19.32 -10.91
CA PRO A 38 -2.02 -20.15 -9.72
C PRO A 38 -3.29 -20.07 -8.85
N HIS A 39 -3.67 -21.19 -8.22
CA HIS A 39 -4.74 -21.16 -7.23
C HIS A 39 -4.31 -20.33 -6.01
N SER A 40 -5.24 -19.66 -5.32
CA SER A 40 -4.92 -18.81 -4.16
C SER A 40 -4.19 -19.57 -3.04
N LYS A 41 -4.46 -20.88 -2.89
CA LYS A 41 -3.69 -21.79 -2.02
C LYS A 41 -2.20 -21.90 -2.40
N THR A 42 -1.89 -21.93 -3.69
CA THR A 42 -0.51 -21.94 -4.20
C THR A 42 0.19 -20.63 -3.88
N ILE A 43 -0.51 -19.49 -4.05
CA ILE A 43 -0.01 -18.17 -3.67
C ILE A 43 0.29 -18.10 -2.17
N ALA A 44 -0.65 -18.54 -1.33
CA ALA A 44 -0.46 -18.55 0.12
C ALA A 44 0.80 -19.36 0.53
N LYS A 45 1.03 -20.52 -0.10
CA LYS A 45 2.23 -21.32 0.11
C LYS A 45 3.51 -20.59 -0.32
N TRP A 46 3.47 -19.78 -1.37
CA TRP A 46 4.62 -18.97 -1.78
C TRP A 46 4.94 -17.86 -0.79
N PHE A 47 3.94 -17.24 -0.16
CA PHE A 47 4.14 -16.26 0.90
C PHE A 47 4.71 -16.90 2.18
N GLN A 48 4.32 -18.12 2.52
CA GLN A 48 4.84 -18.84 3.69
C GLN A 48 6.34 -19.12 3.66
N ASN A 49 6.96 -19.13 2.47
CA ASN A 49 8.40 -19.34 2.31
C ASN A 49 9.19 -18.03 2.20
N VAL A 50 8.56 -16.88 2.46
CA VAL A 50 9.28 -15.61 2.59
C VAL A 50 9.75 -15.53 4.03
N ASP A 51 11.07 -15.43 4.23
CA ASP A 51 11.68 -15.19 5.55
C ASP A 51 11.23 -13.82 6.07
N ALA A 52 10.08 -13.79 6.72
CA ALA A 52 9.53 -12.63 7.40
C ALA A 52 10.06 -12.60 8.84
N GLU A 53 11.38 -12.47 9.00
CA GLU A 53 11.95 -12.19 10.32
C GLU A 53 11.34 -10.88 10.85
N PRO A 54 10.92 -10.83 12.13
CA PRO A 54 10.36 -9.63 12.72
C PRO A 54 11.38 -8.48 12.67
N GLY A 55 10.92 -7.28 12.30
CA GLY A 55 11.76 -6.10 12.13
C GLY A 55 11.93 -5.72 10.66
N PHE A 56 13.15 -5.31 10.28
CA PHE A 56 13.47 -4.92 8.92
C PHE A 56 13.95 -6.10 8.09
N THR A 57 13.49 -6.20 6.84
CA THR A 57 14.00 -7.23 5.92
C THR A 57 15.48 -6.99 5.63
N LYS A 58 16.25 -8.08 5.56
CA LYS A 58 17.69 -8.03 5.18
C LYS A 58 17.89 -7.33 3.84
N GLU A 59 16.95 -7.52 2.91
CA GLU A 59 16.94 -6.85 1.61
C GLU A 59 16.79 -5.32 1.72
N SER A 60 15.91 -4.83 2.60
CA SER A 60 15.77 -3.38 2.84
C SER A 60 17.07 -2.79 3.37
N ILE A 61 17.70 -3.45 4.35
CA ILE A 61 18.99 -3.00 4.92
C ILE A 61 20.11 -3.05 3.88
N ASN A 62 20.19 -4.11 3.08
CA ASN A 62 21.20 -4.24 2.03
C ASN A 62 21.02 -3.17 0.95
N THR A 63 19.77 -2.85 0.60
CA THR A 63 19.46 -1.79 -0.36
C THR A 63 19.91 -0.43 0.16
N LEU A 64 19.63 -0.12 1.42
CA LEU A 64 20.12 1.10 2.07
C LEU A 64 21.65 1.16 2.09
N ARG A 65 22.32 0.05 2.46
CA ARG A 65 23.79 -0.02 2.44
C ARG A 65 24.35 0.26 1.04
N ASN A 66 23.78 -0.35 0.00
CA ASN A 66 24.21 -0.12 -1.38
C ASN A 66 24.02 1.34 -1.79
N LYS A 67 22.88 1.94 -1.42
CA LYS A 67 22.59 3.35 -1.71
C LYS A 67 23.60 4.28 -1.03
N VAL A 68 23.94 4.04 0.24
CA VAL A 68 24.96 4.81 0.98
C VAL A 68 26.33 4.68 0.32
N GLN A 69 26.70 3.48 -0.10
CA GLN A 69 27.99 3.23 -0.77
C GLN A 69 28.10 3.88 -2.16
N SER A 70 26.96 4.06 -2.85
CA SER A 70 26.91 4.68 -4.17
C SER A 70 26.79 6.20 -4.17
N SER A 71 26.50 6.81 -3.02
CA SER A 71 26.24 8.25 -2.89
C SER A 71 27.40 8.95 -2.20
N ASP A 72 27.96 9.98 -2.83
CA ASP A 72 28.97 10.87 -2.22
C ASP A 72 28.38 11.86 -1.20
N ARG A 73 27.05 11.93 -1.10
CA ARG A 73 26.31 12.81 -0.18
C ARG A 73 25.61 12.01 0.94
N PRO A 74 25.55 12.53 2.18
CA PRO A 74 24.77 11.91 3.25
C PRO A 74 23.28 11.86 2.86
N ILE A 75 22.66 10.70 3.04
CA ILE A 75 21.25 10.43 2.67
C ILE A 75 20.23 11.27 3.48
N ILE A 76 20.68 11.91 4.56
CA ILE A 76 19.86 12.66 5.51
C ILE A 76 19.13 13.83 4.83
N ASP A 77 19.75 14.45 3.83
CA ASP A 77 19.20 15.64 3.16
C ASP A 77 18.11 15.30 2.11
N GLU A 78 17.91 14.02 1.79
CA GLU A 78 16.98 13.58 0.73
C GLU A 78 15.54 13.38 1.27
N TYR A 79 15.37 13.30 2.59
CA TYR A 79 14.06 13.06 3.23
C TYR A 79 13.32 14.34 3.64
N ASP A 80 14.03 15.43 3.90
CA ASP A 80 13.40 16.68 4.35
C ASP A 80 12.53 17.31 3.25
N GLU A 81 12.94 17.14 1.99
CA GLU A 81 12.17 17.57 0.81
C GLU A 81 10.96 16.66 0.51
N LEU A 82 11.00 15.36 0.84
CA LEU A 82 9.89 14.42 0.58
C LEU A 82 8.82 14.41 1.68
N ILE A 83 9.19 14.75 2.92
CA ILE A 83 8.23 14.90 4.02
C ILE A 83 7.49 16.23 3.92
N THR A 84 8.12 17.25 3.32
CA THR A 84 7.57 18.62 3.23
C THR A 84 6.97 18.94 1.85
N GLY A 85 7.46 18.29 0.78
CA GLY A 85 7.03 18.52 -0.60
C GLY A 85 6.18 17.36 -1.12
N ASP A 86 4.87 17.53 -1.11
CA ASP A 86 3.91 16.83 -1.97
C ASP A 86 3.88 15.28 -1.87
N SER A 87 3.19 14.72 -0.86
CA SER A 87 2.28 13.54 -1.03
C SER A 87 1.78 12.88 0.26
N ILE A 88 2.17 13.32 1.46
CA ILE A 88 1.42 12.95 2.68
C ILE A 88 0.42 14.06 3.00
N THR A 89 -0.50 14.36 2.07
CA THR A 89 -1.76 14.98 2.51
C THR A 89 -2.57 13.86 3.19
N CYS A 90 -2.20 13.52 4.42
CA CYS A 90 -3.23 13.10 5.36
C CYS A 90 -4.20 14.29 5.38
N GLU A 91 -5.42 14.06 4.90
CA GLU A 91 -6.51 15.03 4.96
C GLU A 91 -6.48 15.69 6.34
N GLU A 92 -6.34 17.01 6.37
CA GLU A 92 -6.13 17.77 7.60
C GLU A 92 -7.24 17.40 8.59
N THR A 93 -6.88 16.74 9.70
CA THR A 93 -7.82 16.33 10.74
C THR A 93 -7.71 17.24 11.93
N GLN A 94 -8.83 17.77 12.40
CA GLN A 94 -8.88 18.61 13.59
C GLN A 94 -9.76 17.96 14.66
N ILE A 95 -9.31 18.01 15.91
CA ILE A 95 -10.12 17.65 17.08
C ILE A 95 -10.52 18.96 17.76
N ILE A 96 -11.81 19.16 17.95
CA ILE A 96 -12.36 20.32 18.66
C ILE A 96 -13.08 19.86 19.93
N ASP A 97 -12.81 20.53 21.05
CA ASP A 97 -13.53 20.30 22.31
C ASP A 97 -14.87 21.06 22.27
N THR A 98 -15.97 20.32 22.24
CA THR A 98 -17.32 20.89 22.35
C THR A 98 -17.95 20.54 23.70
N PRO A 99 -18.96 21.28 24.19
CA PRO A 99 -19.65 20.98 25.44
C PRO A 99 -20.22 19.55 25.50
N ASP A 100 -20.54 18.96 24.35
CA ASP A 100 -21.05 17.60 24.19
C ASP A 100 -19.92 16.55 24.00
N GLY A 101 -18.65 16.95 24.07
CA GLY A 101 -17.46 16.10 23.96
C GLY A 101 -16.50 16.47 22.82
N PRO A 102 -15.35 15.80 22.72
CA PRO A 102 -14.41 16.01 21.62
C PRO A 102 -14.99 15.49 20.30
N VAL A 103 -14.95 16.33 19.27
CA VAL A 103 -15.43 16.00 17.92
C VAL A 103 -14.26 16.02 16.95
N GLN A 104 -14.13 14.94 16.17
CA GLN A 104 -13.16 14.82 15.09
C GLN A 104 -13.77 15.29 13.77
N LEU A 105 -13.09 16.22 13.09
CA LEU A 105 -13.44 16.73 11.78
C LEU A 105 -12.36 16.36 10.76
N VAL A 106 -12.78 16.04 9.54
CA VAL A 106 -11.90 15.82 8.38
C VAL A 106 -12.24 16.84 7.32
N LYS A 107 -11.21 17.46 6.74
CA LYS A 107 -11.36 18.33 5.58
C LYS A 107 -11.45 17.47 4.32
N VAL A 108 -12.58 17.55 3.62
CA VAL A 108 -12.85 16.82 2.37
C VAL A 108 -13.09 17.79 1.23
N ARG A 109 -12.85 17.36 -0.02
CA ARG A 109 -13.28 18.09 -1.22
C ARG A 109 -14.57 17.49 -1.75
N ILE A 110 -15.59 18.32 -1.92
CA ILE A 110 -16.90 17.92 -2.40
C ILE A 110 -17.24 18.80 -3.62
N PRO A 111 -17.78 18.24 -4.71
CA PRO A 111 -18.22 19.04 -5.86
C PRO A 111 -19.43 19.90 -5.47
N ASN A 112 -19.36 21.20 -5.77
CA ASN A 112 -20.48 22.13 -5.64
C ASN A 112 -21.48 21.95 -6.80
N GLU A 113 -22.61 22.66 -6.76
CA GLU A 113 -23.70 22.62 -7.76
C GLU A 113 -23.24 22.92 -9.20
N ASN A 114 -22.12 23.62 -9.35
CA ASN A 114 -21.49 23.93 -10.63
C ASN A 114 -20.45 22.88 -11.07
N GLY A 115 -20.20 21.85 -10.27
CA GLY A 115 -19.20 20.80 -10.53
C GLY A 115 -17.77 21.17 -10.13
N GLU A 116 -17.56 22.31 -9.47
CA GLU A 116 -16.26 22.75 -8.96
C GLU A 116 -15.99 22.12 -7.58
N GLU A 117 -14.76 21.66 -7.32
CA GLU A 117 -14.40 21.08 -6.02
C GLU A 117 -14.26 22.18 -4.95
N GLU A 118 -15.04 22.08 -3.88
CA GLU A 118 -14.96 22.96 -2.71
C GLU A 118 -14.53 22.18 -1.46
N GLU A 119 -13.80 22.85 -0.57
CA GLU A 119 -13.32 22.25 0.68
C GLU A 119 -14.38 22.39 1.79
N ALA A 120 -14.72 21.28 2.44
CA ALA A 120 -15.70 21.21 3.52
C ALA A 120 -15.19 20.39 4.71
N TRP A 121 -15.62 20.72 5.93
CA TRP A 121 -15.29 19.95 7.14
C TRP A 121 -16.43 18.98 7.47
N VAL A 122 -16.13 17.67 7.51
CA VAL A 122 -17.09 16.61 7.82
C VAL A 122 -16.78 16.00 9.18
N LYS A 123 -17.81 15.85 10.02
CA LYS A 123 -17.71 15.19 11.32
C LYS A 123 -17.60 13.68 11.17
N ILE A 124 -16.57 13.07 11.76
CA ILE A 124 -16.49 11.62 11.91
C ILE A 124 -17.35 11.22 13.11
N VAL A 125 -18.32 10.33 12.87
CA VAL A 125 -19.07 9.65 13.91
C VAL A 125 -18.58 8.22 13.95
N PRO A 126 -18.04 7.72 15.09
CA PRO A 126 -17.71 6.30 15.20
C PRO A 126 -19.00 5.46 15.10
N GLU A 127 -18.94 4.37 14.32
CA GLU A 127 -20.04 3.39 14.18
C GLU A 127 -20.39 2.68 15.50
#